data_AF-U7TW57-F1
#
_entry.id   AF-U7TW57-F1
#
_cell.length_a   1.000
_cell.length_b   1.000
_cell.length_c   1.000
_cell.angle_alpha   90.00
_cell.angle_beta   90.00
_cell.angle_gamma   90.00
#
_symmetry.space_group_name_H-M   'P 1'
#
loop_
_entity.id
_entity.type
_entity.pdbx_description
1 polymer ?
#
loop_
_entity_poly.entity_id
_entity_poly.type
_entity_poly.pdbx_seq_one_letter_code
_entity_poly.pdbx_strand_id
1 'polypeptide(L)'
;MKYIKIICLYLKKYISDKQFEKIFYQNIDDFENVLKEEIYWNILSSNFNKKEDIISMNTCLYNYVLKNHKSIYDEISDAYIEKLIETNEKNEIIDILKKKYEQKKEVLINCNKINSKLELICSIKESLNFPQHCGNNWNAIEDFIYDVILPKKIILHNWSNIKDKLPQDTIILKGILDKINPRYCAVLYN
;
A
#
# COMPACT_ATOMS: atom_id res chain seq x y z
N MET A 1 -11.04 22.96 -1.34
CA MET A 1 -11.03 21.65 -0.64
C MET A 1 -9.96 20.67 -1.14
N LYS A 2 -9.54 20.71 -2.42
CA LYS A 2 -8.48 19.84 -2.98
C LYS A 2 -7.24 19.75 -2.06
N TYR A 3 -6.62 20.88 -1.71
CA TYR A 3 -5.40 20.92 -0.90
C TYR A 3 -5.55 20.37 0.53
N ILE A 4 -6.72 20.53 1.14
CA ILE A 4 -7.04 19.87 2.43
C ILE A 4 -7.04 18.34 2.28
N LYS A 5 -7.59 17.80 1.18
CA LYS A 5 -7.53 16.36 0.91
C LYS A 5 -6.08 15.87 0.73
N ILE A 6 -5.22 16.67 0.09
CA ILE A 6 -3.78 16.35 -0.04
C ILE A 6 -3.12 16.23 1.33
N ILE A 7 -3.39 17.18 2.23
CA ILE A 7 -2.87 17.14 3.61
C ILE A 7 -3.40 15.91 4.34
N CYS A 8 -4.67 15.55 4.18
CA CYS A 8 -5.23 14.34 4.80
C CYS A 8 -4.57 13.06 4.28
N LEU A 9 -4.35 12.96 2.96
CA LEU A 9 -3.61 11.85 2.33
C LEU A 9 -2.18 11.75 2.87
N TYR A 10 -1.52 12.87 3.07
CA TYR A 10 -0.18 12.94 3.65
C TYR A 10 -0.15 12.50 5.12
N LEU A 11 -1.04 13.04 5.95
CA LEU A 11 -1.13 12.70 7.37
C LEU A 11 -1.45 11.22 7.59
N LYS A 12 -2.29 10.62 6.74
CA LYS A 12 -2.60 9.18 6.77
C LYS A 12 -1.58 8.30 6.04
N LYS A 13 -0.45 8.86 5.60
CA LYS A 13 0.68 8.14 4.97
C LYS A 13 0.34 7.45 3.64
N TYR A 14 -0.72 7.90 2.96
CA TYR A 14 -1.01 7.48 1.58
C TYR A 14 0.01 8.06 0.60
N ILE A 15 0.54 9.25 0.86
CA ILE A 15 1.70 9.84 0.16
C ILE A 15 2.86 10.07 1.13
N SER A 16 4.10 9.99 0.64
CA SER A 16 5.32 10.14 1.44
C SER A 16 5.69 11.60 1.70
N ASP A 17 6.61 11.85 2.64
CA ASP A 17 7.12 13.20 2.94
C ASP A 17 7.68 13.88 1.68
N LYS A 18 8.51 13.18 0.90
CA LYS A 18 9.07 13.70 -0.36
C LYS A 18 8.01 14.00 -1.43
N GLN A 19 6.96 13.18 -1.49
CA GLN A 19 5.86 13.40 -2.43
C GLN A 19 5.06 14.63 -2.03
N PHE A 20 4.73 14.75 -0.75
CA PHE A 20 3.99 15.90 -0.22
C PHE A 20 4.80 17.20 -0.36
N GLU A 21 6.09 17.19 -0.01
CA GLU A 21 7.01 18.32 -0.18
C GLU A 21 7.01 18.83 -1.64
N LYS A 22 7.19 17.90 -2.59
CA LYS A 22 7.16 18.24 -4.02
C LYS A 22 5.83 18.87 -4.43
N ILE A 23 4.71 18.25 -4.04
CA ILE A 23 3.35 18.75 -4.37
C ILE A 23 3.14 20.14 -3.76
N PHE A 24 3.59 20.36 -2.51
CA PHE A 24 3.47 21.64 -1.83
C PHE A 24 4.20 22.74 -2.60
N TYR A 25 5.48 22.55 -2.92
CA TYR A 25 6.26 23.57 -3.63
C TYR A 25 5.79 23.81 -5.06
N GLN A 26 5.25 22.79 -5.75
CA GLN A 26 4.69 22.96 -7.09
C GLN A 26 3.38 23.76 -7.11
N ASN A 27 2.67 23.84 -5.98
CA ASN A 27 1.36 24.50 -5.86
C ASN A 27 1.37 25.52 -4.71
N ILE A 28 2.52 26.16 -4.47
CA ILE A 28 2.77 26.97 -3.26
C ILE A 28 1.72 28.08 -3.08
N ASP A 29 1.40 28.81 -4.14
CA ASP A 29 0.42 29.91 -4.12
C ASP A 29 -1.00 29.39 -3.82
N ASP A 30 -1.36 28.20 -4.32
CA ASP A 30 -2.68 27.62 -4.06
C ASP A 30 -2.82 27.18 -2.60
N PHE A 31 -1.73 26.68 -2.01
CA PHE A 31 -1.71 26.34 -0.58
C PHE A 31 -1.82 27.59 0.28
N GLU A 32 -1.12 28.68 -0.06
CA GLU A 32 -1.23 29.96 0.63
C GLU A 32 -2.66 30.50 0.63
N ASN A 33 -3.34 30.44 -0.53
CA ASN A 33 -4.71 30.93 -0.67
C ASN A 33 -5.77 30.10 0.09
N VAL A 34 -5.48 28.84 0.39
CA VAL A 34 -6.45 27.91 1.02
C VAL A 34 -6.21 27.72 2.51
N LEU A 35 -4.95 27.76 2.94
CA LEU A 35 -4.58 27.49 4.32
C LEU A 35 -4.64 28.77 5.18
N LYS A 36 -4.81 28.57 6.49
CA LYS A 36 -4.52 29.66 7.43
C LYS A 36 -3.04 29.97 7.36
N GLU A 37 -2.72 31.26 7.45
CA GLU A 37 -1.35 31.78 7.39
C GLU A 37 -0.39 31.01 8.33
N GLU A 38 -0.78 30.80 9.59
CA GLU A 38 0.01 30.02 10.57
C GLU A 38 0.34 28.59 10.11
N ILE A 39 -0.59 27.94 9.40
CA ILE A 39 -0.43 26.57 8.92
C ILE A 39 0.44 26.55 7.68
N TYR A 40 0.22 27.49 6.77
CA TYR A 40 1.04 27.66 5.57
C TYR A 40 2.52 27.89 5.95
N TRP A 41 2.79 28.84 6.83
CA TRP A 41 4.15 29.13 7.30
C TRP A 41 4.78 27.95 8.02
N ASN A 42 4.01 27.19 8.81
CA ASN A 42 4.51 25.98 9.45
C ASN A 42 4.99 24.94 8.42
N ILE A 43 4.27 24.73 7.32
CA ILE A 43 4.75 23.84 6.24
C ILE A 43 5.98 24.44 5.57
N LEU A 44 5.93 25.72 5.18
CA LEU A 44 6.97 26.39 4.39
C LEU A 44 8.32 26.46 5.14
N SER A 45 8.28 26.61 6.46
CA SER A 45 9.48 26.68 7.32
C SER A 45 10.02 25.31 7.75
N SER A 46 9.30 24.22 7.48
CA SER A 46 9.69 22.89 7.91
C SER A 46 10.77 22.28 7.02
N ASN A 47 11.79 21.67 7.62
CA ASN A 47 12.78 20.90 6.87
C ASN A 47 12.34 19.43 6.73
N PHE A 48 11.92 19.04 5.53
CA PHE A 48 11.48 17.69 5.20
C PHE A 48 12.59 16.61 5.26
N ASN A 49 13.84 16.99 5.53
CA ASN A 49 14.94 16.05 5.79
C ASN A 49 15.22 15.86 7.29
N LYS A 50 14.58 16.65 8.17
CA LYS A 50 14.74 16.55 9.62
C LYS A 50 13.50 15.92 10.25
N LYS A 51 13.69 14.79 10.93
CA LYS A 51 12.59 14.04 11.54
C LYS A 51 11.80 14.84 12.58
N GLU A 52 12.48 15.65 13.39
CA GLU A 52 11.87 16.49 14.42
C GLU A 52 10.93 17.54 13.80
N ASP A 53 11.39 18.23 12.77
CA ASP A 53 10.60 19.20 12.00
C ASP A 53 9.36 18.54 11.38
N ILE A 54 9.53 17.36 10.76
CA ILE A 54 8.41 16.59 10.18
C ILE A 54 7.38 16.21 11.25
N ILE A 55 7.82 15.79 12.44
CA ILE A 55 6.90 15.43 13.55
C ILE A 55 6.14 16.66 14.03
N SER A 56 6.85 17.78 14.22
CA SER A 56 6.25 19.05 14.63
C SER A 56 5.22 19.54 13.61
N MET A 57 5.60 19.57 12.33
CA MET A 57 4.74 19.93 11.22
C MET A 57 3.49 19.06 11.16
N ASN A 58 3.66 17.73 11.21
CA ASN A 58 2.56 16.78 11.17
C ASN A 58 1.59 16.95 12.35
N THR A 59 2.11 17.21 13.54
CA THR A 59 1.28 17.43 14.74
C THR A 59 0.41 18.68 14.56
N CYS A 60 1.01 19.77 14.08
CA CYS A 60 0.29 21.01 13.80
C CYS A 60 -0.78 20.81 12.72
N LEU A 61 -0.42 20.18 11.60
CA LEU A 61 -1.35 19.87 10.50
C LEU A 61 -2.50 18.97 10.95
N TYR A 62 -2.20 17.95 11.75
CA TYR A 62 -3.21 17.02 12.29
C TYR A 62 -4.23 17.75 13.16
N ASN A 63 -3.76 18.58 14.09
CA ASN A 63 -4.64 19.38 14.95
C ASN A 63 -5.51 20.34 14.14
N TYR A 64 -4.92 21.00 13.13
CA TYR A 64 -5.64 21.88 12.22
C TYR A 64 -6.74 21.13 11.46
N VAL A 65 -6.41 19.98 10.87
CA VAL A 65 -7.36 19.17 10.10
C VAL A 65 -8.47 18.64 10.99
N LEU A 66 -8.17 18.10 12.17
CA LEU A 66 -9.20 17.62 13.10
C LEU A 66 -10.14 18.72 13.58
N LYS A 67 -9.62 19.93 13.80
CA LYS A 67 -10.43 21.05 14.29
C LYS A 67 -11.36 21.63 13.21
N ASN A 68 -10.89 21.72 11.97
CA ASN A 68 -11.58 22.46 10.91
C ASN A 68 -12.16 21.57 9.79
N HIS A 69 -11.63 20.38 9.61
CA HIS A 69 -11.87 19.51 8.44
C HIS A 69 -12.00 18.02 8.80
N LYS A 70 -12.47 17.71 10.02
CA LYS A 70 -12.58 16.34 10.53
C LYS A 70 -13.32 15.40 9.57
N SER A 71 -14.45 15.84 9.00
CA SER A 71 -15.24 15.01 8.08
C SER A 71 -14.43 14.56 6.86
N ILE A 72 -13.61 15.44 6.29
CA ILE A 72 -12.73 15.11 5.16
C ILE A 72 -11.66 14.11 5.61
N TYR A 73 -11.06 14.32 6.78
CA TYR A 73 -10.06 13.40 7.32
C TYR A 73 -10.62 12.00 7.56
N ASP A 74 -11.83 11.92 8.10
CA ASP A 74 -12.51 10.66 8.37
C ASP A 74 -12.93 9.95 7.07
N GLU A 75 -13.28 10.70 6.01
CA GLU A 75 -13.59 10.16 4.68
C GLU A 75 -12.38 9.45 4.03
N ILE A 76 -11.17 9.99 4.18
CA ILE A 76 -9.96 9.38 3.62
C ILE A 76 -9.69 8.04 4.32
N SER A 77 -9.86 6.96 3.57
CA SER A 77 -9.75 5.57 4.00
C SER A 77 -9.30 4.70 2.83
N ASP A 78 -8.94 3.43 3.05
CA ASP A 78 -8.52 2.53 1.97
C ASP A 78 -9.61 2.39 0.90
N ALA A 79 -10.89 2.26 1.31
CA ALA A 79 -12.03 2.24 0.40
C ALA A 79 -12.20 3.54 -0.42
N TYR A 80 -11.83 4.69 0.14
CA TYR A 80 -11.80 5.95 -0.60
C TYR A 80 -10.68 5.94 -1.64
N ILE A 81 -9.49 5.44 -1.29
CA ILE A 81 -8.36 5.35 -2.21
C ILE A 81 -8.67 4.42 -3.37
N GLU A 82 -9.26 3.25 -3.12
CA GLU A 82 -9.70 2.29 -4.16
C GLU A 82 -10.61 2.96 -5.18
N LYS A 83 -11.66 3.66 -4.71
CA LYS A 83 -12.56 4.40 -5.60
C LYS A 83 -11.84 5.52 -6.35
N LEU A 84 -10.90 6.22 -5.70
CA LEU A 84 -10.17 7.33 -6.29
C LEU A 84 -9.24 6.85 -7.43
N ILE A 85 -8.55 5.73 -7.24
CA ILE A 85 -7.64 5.18 -8.27
C ILE A 85 -8.39 4.52 -9.44
N GLU A 86 -9.66 4.15 -9.26
CA GLU A 86 -10.51 3.68 -10.37
C GLU A 86 -10.99 4.80 -11.30
N THR A 87 -10.84 6.07 -10.90
CA THR A 87 -11.25 7.20 -11.73
C THR A 87 -10.33 7.40 -12.94
N ASN A 88 -10.91 7.91 -14.04
CA ASN A 88 -10.18 8.31 -15.25
C ASN A 88 -9.58 9.73 -15.14
N GLU A 89 -9.61 10.33 -13.95
CA GLU A 89 -9.10 11.69 -13.73
C GLU A 89 -7.56 11.70 -13.82
N LYS A 90 -7.02 12.65 -14.58
CA LYS A 90 -5.56 12.88 -14.68
C LYS A 90 -5.14 13.84 -13.58
N ASN A 91 -4.48 13.31 -12.56
CA ASN A 91 -4.02 14.08 -11.40
C ASN A 91 -2.75 13.42 -10.86
N GLU A 92 -1.69 14.19 -10.62
CA GLU A 92 -0.40 13.68 -10.14
C GLU A 92 -0.54 12.84 -8.86
N ILE A 93 -1.49 13.18 -7.99
CA ILE A 93 -1.78 12.42 -6.77
C ILE A 93 -2.43 11.09 -7.11
N ILE A 94 -3.37 11.07 -8.05
CA ILE A 94 -4.00 9.83 -8.52
C ILE A 94 -2.94 8.94 -9.17
N ASP A 95 -2.00 9.50 -9.93
CA ASP A 95 -0.90 8.72 -10.52
C ASP A 95 0.06 8.16 -9.46
N ILE A 96 0.39 8.95 -8.42
CA ILE A 96 1.16 8.49 -7.26
C ILE A 96 0.44 7.34 -6.55
N LEU A 97 -0.87 7.50 -6.28
CA LEU A 97 -1.68 6.50 -5.59
C LEU A 97 -1.87 5.25 -6.46
N LYS A 98 -2.16 5.41 -7.75
CA LYS A 98 -2.22 4.32 -8.73
C LYS A 98 -0.92 3.54 -8.74
N LYS A 99 0.25 4.20 -8.76
CA LYS A 99 1.54 3.51 -8.74
C LYS A 99 1.80 2.78 -7.41
N LYS A 100 1.42 3.37 -6.29
CA LYS A 100 1.66 2.81 -4.95
C LYS A 100 0.70 1.66 -4.62
N TYR A 101 -0.55 1.79 -5.04
CA TYR A 101 -1.65 0.85 -4.81
C TYR A 101 -2.05 0.14 -6.11
N GLU A 102 -1.16 0.07 -7.11
CA GLU A 102 -1.43 -0.65 -8.35
C GLU A 102 -1.59 -2.11 -7.98
N GLN A 103 -2.82 -2.59 -8.02
CA GLN A 103 -3.07 -4.01 -7.92
C GLN A 103 -2.34 -4.67 -9.10
N LYS A 104 -1.24 -5.39 -8.81
CA LYS A 104 -0.46 -6.09 -9.85
C LYS A 104 -1.44 -6.91 -10.69
N LYS A 105 -1.41 -6.74 -12.01
CA LYS A 105 -2.32 -7.49 -12.91
C LYS A 105 -2.12 -9.00 -12.77
N GLU A 106 -0.87 -9.41 -12.70
CA GLU A 106 -0.51 -10.81 -12.53
C GLU A 106 0.81 -10.88 -11.76
N VAL A 107 0.92 -11.86 -10.86
CA VAL A 107 2.15 -12.21 -10.17
C VAL A 107 2.44 -13.67 -10.41
N LEU A 108 3.67 -13.95 -10.88
CA LEU A 108 4.17 -15.30 -11.08
C LEU A 108 5.17 -15.64 -9.97
N ILE A 109 4.87 -16.69 -9.22
CA ILE A 109 5.74 -17.26 -8.19
C ILE A 109 6.36 -18.52 -8.79
N ASN A 110 7.66 -18.46 -9.07
CA ASN A 110 8.40 -19.58 -9.65
C ASN A 110 8.87 -20.54 -8.56
N CYS A 111 8.25 -21.72 -8.49
CA CYS A 111 8.53 -22.72 -7.48
C CYS A 111 9.75 -23.61 -7.79
N ASN A 112 10.45 -23.44 -8.92
CA ASN A 112 11.49 -24.36 -9.37
C ASN A 112 12.73 -24.40 -8.45
N LYS A 113 13.13 -23.24 -7.91
CA LYS A 113 14.33 -23.11 -7.07
C LYS A 113 14.04 -23.18 -5.58
N ILE A 114 12.81 -23.43 -5.19
CA ILE A 114 12.39 -23.48 -3.79
C ILE A 114 12.71 -24.88 -3.23
N ASN A 115 13.45 -24.92 -2.13
CA ASN A 115 13.91 -26.14 -1.47
C ASN A 115 13.52 -26.21 0.00
N SER A 116 13.00 -25.13 0.58
CA SER A 116 12.55 -25.11 1.98
C SER A 116 11.23 -24.39 2.17
N LYS A 117 10.54 -24.70 3.26
CA LYS A 117 9.33 -24.00 3.70
C LYS A 117 9.55 -22.50 3.84
N LEU A 118 10.68 -22.10 4.44
CA LEU A 118 10.98 -20.69 4.67
C LEU A 118 11.17 -19.95 3.34
N GLU A 119 11.89 -20.54 2.38
CA GLU A 119 12.03 -19.97 1.03
C GLU A 119 10.67 -19.81 0.33
N LEU A 120 9.78 -20.79 0.47
CA LEU A 120 8.44 -20.72 -0.10
C LEU A 120 7.63 -19.56 0.49
N ILE A 121 7.59 -19.47 1.82
CA ILE A 121 6.86 -18.42 2.54
C ILE A 121 7.43 -17.03 2.20
N CYS A 122 8.76 -16.88 2.20
CA CYS A 122 9.42 -15.61 1.83
C CYS A 122 9.10 -15.23 0.38
N SER A 123 9.18 -16.18 -0.56
CA SER A 123 8.88 -15.93 -1.97
C SER A 123 7.44 -15.43 -2.16
N ILE A 124 6.48 -16.03 -1.45
CA ILE A 124 5.07 -15.60 -1.48
C ILE A 124 4.93 -14.18 -0.91
N LYS A 125 5.48 -13.94 0.28
CA LYS A 125 5.41 -12.63 0.96
C LYS A 125 6.00 -11.52 0.09
N GLU A 126 7.17 -11.74 -0.48
CA GLU A 126 7.82 -10.77 -1.36
C GLU A 126 7.00 -10.52 -2.63
N SER A 127 6.52 -11.60 -3.27
CA SER A 127 5.76 -11.50 -4.52
C SER A 127 4.43 -10.77 -4.36
N LEU A 128 3.76 -10.99 -3.22
CA LEU A 128 2.47 -10.41 -2.87
C LEU A 128 2.58 -9.13 -2.02
N ASN A 129 3.80 -8.63 -1.80
CA ASN A 129 4.08 -7.42 -0.99
C ASN A 129 3.50 -7.47 0.44
N PHE A 130 3.58 -8.62 1.11
CA PHE A 130 3.11 -8.76 2.50
C PHE A 130 3.97 -7.90 3.45
N PRO A 131 3.41 -7.37 4.55
CA PRO A 131 4.16 -6.56 5.50
C PRO A 131 5.36 -7.32 6.11
N GLN A 132 6.44 -6.59 6.41
CA GLN A 132 7.66 -7.18 6.99
C GLN A 132 7.41 -7.89 8.32
N HIS A 133 6.42 -7.42 9.11
CA HIS A 133 6.03 -8.01 10.39
C HIS A 133 5.11 -9.24 10.26
N CYS A 134 4.68 -9.61 9.05
CA CYS A 134 3.93 -10.84 8.83
C CYS A 134 4.76 -12.05 9.28
N GLY A 135 4.18 -12.93 10.08
CA GLY A 135 4.85 -14.15 10.55
C GLY A 135 5.32 -15.06 9.41
N ASN A 136 6.35 -15.86 9.65
CA ASN A 136 6.90 -16.81 8.68
C ASN A 136 6.27 -18.21 8.85
N ASN A 137 4.94 -18.28 8.87
CA ASN A 137 4.17 -19.52 9.02
C ASN A 137 2.88 -19.48 8.20
N TRP A 138 2.25 -20.65 7.99
CA TRP A 138 1.06 -20.76 7.14
C TRP A 138 -0.17 -20.03 7.67
N ASN A 139 -0.36 -19.99 9.00
CA ASN A 139 -1.47 -19.26 9.61
C ASN A 139 -1.34 -17.76 9.29
N ALA A 140 -0.13 -17.20 9.41
CA ALA A 140 0.11 -15.80 9.04
C ALA A 140 -0.13 -15.54 7.54
N ILE A 141 0.23 -16.49 6.66
CA ILE A 141 -0.09 -16.35 5.23
C ILE A 141 -1.59 -16.34 4.99
N GLU A 142 -2.32 -17.24 5.65
CA GLU A 142 -3.77 -17.37 5.54
C GLU A 142 -4.50 -16.14 6.07
N ASP A 143 -4.10 -15.61 7.22
CA ASP A 143 -4.68 -14.40 7.82
C ASP A 143 -4.50 -13.20 6.87
N PHE A 144 -3.27 -13.00 6.37
CA PHE A 144 -2.96 -11.85 5.52
C PHE A 144 -3.54 -11.94 4.11
N ILE A 145 -3.93 -13.12 3.61
CA ILE A 145 -4.48 -13.23 2.26
C ILE A 145 -5.79 -12.45 2.09
N TYR A 146 -6.50 -12.17 3.19
CA TYR A 146 -7.71 -11.34 3.22
C TYR A 146 -7.42 -9.87 3.56
N ASP A 147 -6.30 -9.58 4.23
CA ASP A 147 -5.97 -8.25 4.73
C ASP A 147 -5.03 -7.46 3.79
N VAL A 148 -4.57 -8.07 2.69
CA VAL A 148 -3.71 -7.42 1.70
C VAL A 148 -4.41 -7.27 0.35
N ILE A 149 -4.05 -6.22 -0.39
CA ILE A 149 -4.47 -6.03 -1.78
C ILE A 149 -3.72 -7.07 -2.63
N LEU A 150 -4.32 -8.23 -2.83
CA LEU A 150 -3.78 -9.27 -3.69
C LEU A 150 -3.72 -8.82 -5.17
N PRO A 151 -2.78 -9.32 -5.98
CA PRO A 151 -2.80 -9.17 -7.43
C PRO A 151 -4.13 -9.64 -8.03
N LYS A 152 -4.50 -9.11 -9.21
CA LYS A 152 -5.69 -9.59 -9.95
C LYS A 152 -5.57 -11.06 -10.33
N LYS A 153 -4.34 -11.57 -10.45
CA LYS A 153 -4.07 -12.98 -10.71
C LYS A 153 -2.75 -13.42 -10.08
N ILE A 154 -2.78 -14.55 -9.37
CA ILE A 154 -1.62 -15.19 -8.76
C ILE A 154 -1.39 -16.51 -9.49
N ILE A 155 -0.18 -16.72 -10.01
CA ILE A 155 0.21 -17.96 -10.68
C ILE A 155 1.38 -18.58 -9.93
N LEU A 156 1.20 -19.80 -9.44
CA LEU A 156 2.30 -20.61 -8.91
C LEU A 156 2.74 -21.58 -9.99
N HIS A 157 3.93 -21.36 -10.54
CA HIS A 157 4.49 -22.12 -11.66
C HIS A 157 5.57 -23.09 -11.16
N ASN A 158 5.74 -24.22 -11.84
CA ASN A 158 6.62 -25.31 -11.39
C ASN A 158 6.18 -25.95 -10.05
N TRP A 159 4.87 -26.07 -9.84
CA TRP A 159 4.31 -26.60 -8.58
C TRP A 159 4.83 -28.00 -8.22
N SER A 160 5.05 -28.85 -9.23
CA SER A 160 5.55 -30.22 -9.04
C SER A 160 6.83 -30.24 -8.19
N ASN A 161 7.76 -29.29 -8.39
CA ASN A 161 9.01 -29.23 -7.63
C ASN A 161 8.80 -29.07 -6.11
N ILE A 162 7.90 -28.19 -5.68
CA ILE A 162 7.62 -28.00 -4.25
C ILE A 162 6.71 -29.10 -3.70
N LYS A 163 5.87 -29.72 -4.54
CA LYS A 163 5.04 -30.86 -4.13
C LYS A 163 5.90 -32.05 -3.74
N ASP A 164 6.95 -32.34 -4.52
CA ASP A 164 7.84 -33.46 -4.27
C ASP A 164 8.76 -33.22 -3.07
N LYS A 165 9.28 -31.99 -2.92
CA LYS A 165 10.23 -31.63 -1.85
C LYS A 165 9.55 -31.31 -0.52
N LEU A 166 8.36 -30.69 -0.57
CA LEU A 166 7.64 -30.15 0.59
C LEU A 166 6.17 -30.61 0.57
N PRO A 167 5.90 -31.93 0.64
CA PRO A 167 4.56 -32.48 0.43
C PRO A 167 3.54 -32.02 1.47
N GLN A 168 3.93 -31.89 2.74
CA GLN A 168 3.02 -31.43 3.79
C GLN A 168 2.69 -29.93 3.64
N ASP A 169 3.70 -29.11 3.38
CA ASP A 169 3.52 -27.66 3.20
C ASP A 169 2.69 -27.33 1.95
N THR A 170 2.87 -28.09 0.87
CA THR A 170 2.08 -27.89 -0.35
C THR A 170 0.60 -28.27 -0.17
N ILE A 171 0.28 -29.26 0.66
CA ILE A 171 -1.13 -29.56 1.02
C ILE A 171 -1.76 -28.37 1.73
N ILE A 172 -1.06 -27.79 2.73
CA ILE A 172 -1.56 -26.64 3.50
C ILE A 172 -1.71 -25.43 2.58
N LEU A 173 -0.68 -25.08 1.82
CA LEU A 173 -0.71 -23.95 0.90
C LEU A 173 -1.82 -24.11 -0.15
N LYS A 174 -2.01 -25.32 -0.70
CA LYS A 174 -3.09 -25.58 -1.65
C LYS A 174 -4.46 -25.31 -1.02
N GLY A 175 -4.67 -25.75 0.23
CA GLY A 175 -5.88 -25.45 0.98
C GLY A 175 -6.13 -23.95 1.21
N ILE A 176 -5.08 -23.15 1.40
CA ILE A 176 -5.17 -21.68 1.48
C ILE A 176 -5.56 -21.09 0.12
N LEU A 177 -4.87 -21.49 -0.94
CA LEU A 177 -5.08 -20.97 -2.30
C LEU A 177 -6.47 -21.33 -2.86
N ASP A 178 -7.00 -22.50 -2.52
CA ASP A 178 -8.33 -22.95 -2.96
C ASP A 178 -9.48 -22.11 -2.36
N LYS A 179 -9.19 -21.31 -1.32
CA LYS A 179 -10.15 -20.30 -0.80
C LYS A 179 -10.22 -19.06 -1.68
N ILE A 180 -9.22 -18.82 -2.51
CA ILE A 180 -9.22 -17.74 -3.50
C ILE A 180 -10.00 -18.21 -4.72
N ASN A 181 -10.82 -17.33 -5.30
CA ASN A 181 -11.55 -17.65 -6.52
C ASN A 181 -10.58 -18.13 -7.63
N PRO A 182 -10.81 -19.28 -8.29
CA PRO A 182 -9.92 -19.83 -9.32
C PRO A 182 -9.66 -18.90 -10.51
N ARG A 183 -10.52 -17.91 -10.75
CA ARG A 183 -10.29 -16.86 -11.74
C ARG A 183 -9.06 -16.00 -11.41
N TYR A 184 -8.73 -15.88 -10.13
CA TYR A 184 -7.68 -15.01 -9.60
C TYR A 184 -6.48 -15.79 -9.05
N CYS A 185 -6.55 -17.12 -8.96
CA CYS A 185 -5.42 -17.94 -8.55
C CYS A 185 -5.32 -19.23 -9.38
N ALA A 186 -4.13 -19.50 -9.92
CA ALA A 186 -3.84 -20.70 -10.69
C ALA A 186 -2.56 -21.38 -10.18
N VAL A 187 -2.61 -22.71 -10.14
CA VAL A 187 -1.46 -23.56 -9.88
C VAL A 187 -1.12 -24.29 -11.17
N LEU A 188 0.08 -24.07 -11.69
CA LEU A 188 0.58 -24.70 -12.90
C LEU A 188 1.61 -25.76 -12.53
N TYR A 189 1.27 -26.99 -12.89
CA TYR A 189 2.14 -28.14 -12.81
C TYR A 189 3.06 -28.11 -14.04
N ASN A 190 4.32 -28.48 -13.85
CA ASN A 190 5.22 -28.76 -14.97
C ASN A 190 4.92 -30.14 -15.53
#